data_AF-Q8EKZ5-F1
#
_entry.id   AF-Q8EKZ5-F1
#
_cell.length_a   1.000
_cell.length_b   1.000
_cell.length_c   1.000
_cell.angle_alpha   90.00
_cell.angle_beta   90.00
_cell.angle_gamma   90.00
#
_symmetry.space_group_name_H-M   'P 1'
#
loop_
_entity.id
_entity.type
_entity.pdbx_description
1 polymer ?
#
loop_
_entity_poly.entity_id
_entity_poly.type
_entity_poly.pdbx_seq_one_letter_code
_entity_poly.pdbx_strand_id
1 'polypeptide(L)'
;MQKFYLFASIVFLFLGFSHILLSSVYIDIFSIVTFGQKGEVGIIIPVIYTVISLLFALFLKKGIANWVMILLSSFALIVNLLFVFIAIYGFQEP
;
A
#
# COMPACT_ATOMS: atom_id res chain seq x y z
N MET A 1 3.44 -8.14 21.86
CA MET A 1 3.41 -8.48 20.42
C MET A 1 2.26 -7.82 19.65
N GLN A 2 1.01 -7.81 20.15
CA GLN A 2 -0.14 -7.26 19.41
C GLN A 2 0.01 -5.78 18.97
N LYS A 3 0.56 -4.93 19.85
CA LYS A 3 0.83 -3.51 19.51
C LYS A 3 1.83 -3.35 18.36
N PHE A 4 2.80 -4.27 18.25
CA PHE A 4 3.79 -4.26 17.17
C PHE A 4 3.14 -4.59 15.83
N TYR A 5 2.32 -5.64 15.77
CA TYR A 5 1.59 -6.00 14.54
C TYR A 5 0.63 -4.90 14.09
N LEU A 6 -0.05 -4.26 15.03
CA LEU A 6 -0.93 -3.13 14.73
C LEU A 6 -0.13 -1.96 14.16
N PHE A 7 0.96 -1.59 14.84
CA PHE A 7 1.83 -0.50 14.40
C PHE A 7 2.43 -0.79 13.03
N ALA A 8 2.99 -1.98 12.81
CA ALA A 8 3.56 -2.39 11.53
C ALA A 8 2.50 -2.37 10.42
N SER A 9 1.32 -2.95 10.67
CA SER A 9 0.21 -2.94 9.70
C SER A 9 -0.19 -1.51 9.33
N ILE A 10 -0.33 -0.60 10.30
CA ILE A 10 -0.62 0.81 10.03
C ILE A 10 0.47 1.48 9.18
N VAL A 11 1.75 1.30 9.53
CA VAL A 11 2.87 1.88 8.78
C VAL A 11 2.86 1.39 7.32
N PHE A 12 2.73 0.08 7.10
CA PHE A 12 2.69 -0.48 5.75
C PHE A 12 1.43 -0.09 4.97
N LEU A 13 0.30 0.08 5.65
CA LEU A 13 -0.92 0.60 5.04
C LEU A 13 -0.72 2.04 4.54
N PHE A 14 -0.11 2.90 5.36
CA PHE A 14 0.20 4.28 4.97
C PHE A 14 1.20 4.34 3.81
N LEU A 15 2.24 3.50 3.83
CA LEU A 15 3.17 3.38 2.70
C LEU A 15 2.46 2.90 1.43
N GLY A 16 1.53 1.96 1.56
CA GLY A 16 0.67 1.51 0.47
C GLY A 16 -0.22 2.60 -0.12
N PHE A 17 -0.78 3.49 0.71
CA PHE A 17 -1.63 4.61 0.28
C PHE A 17 -0.88 5.86 -0.17
N SER A 18 0.43 5.92 0.06
CA SER A 18 1.25 7.11 -0.19
C SER A 18 1.07 7.68 -1.59
N HIS A 19 1.10 6.85 -2.63
CA HIS A 19 0.94 7.28 -4.02
C HIS A 19 -0.42 7.96 -4.31
N ILE A 20 -1.51 7.55 -3.64
CA ILE A 20 -2.84 8.16 -3.82
C ILE A 20 -2.90 9.52 -3.15
N LEU A 21 -2.37 9.62 -1.93
CA LEU A 21 -2.39 10.85 -1.14
C LEU A 21 -1.42 11.91 -1.72
N LEU A 22 -0.32 11.47 -2.31
CA LEU A 22 0.83 12.32 -2.62
C LEU A 22 0.96 12.66 -4.11
N SER A 23 0.09 12.12 -4.97
CA SER A 23 -0.04 12.58 -6.36
C SER A 23 -0.40 14.07 -6.48
N SER A 24 -0.87 14.68 -5.39
CA SER A 24 -1.26 16.09 -5.30
C SER A 24 -0.17 17.03 -4.78
N VAL A 25 0.95 16.50 -4.25
CA VAL A 25 1.99 17.30 -3.59
C VAL A 25 3.23 17.37 -4.48
N TYR A 26 3.71 18.58 -4.77
CA TYR A 26 4.87 18.91 -5.62
C TYR A 26 6.22 18.30 -5.18
N ILE A 27 6.23 17.48 -4.14
CA ILE A 27 7.42 16.80 -3.62
C ILE A 27 7.38 15.38 -4.18
N ASP A 28 8.49 14.91 -4.74
CA ASP A 28 8.66 13.58 -5.34
C ASP A 28 8.71 12.47 -4.27
N ILE A 29 7.70 12.45 -3.40
CA ILE A 29 7.56 11.51 -2.28
C ILE A 29 7.32 10.10 -2.80
N PHE A 30 6.76 9.99 -4.01
CA PHE A 30 6.70 8.72 -4.73
C PHE A 30 8.10 8.12 -4.88
N SER A 31 9.09 8.90 -5.35
CA SER A 31 10.48 8.46 -5.41
C SER A 31 11.07 8.10 -4.04
N ILE A 32 10.60 8.68 -2.94
CA ILE A 32 11.10 8.32 -1.60
C ILE A 32 10.53 6.96 -1.16
N VAL A 33 9.23 6.75 -1.37
CA VAL A 33 8.53 5.52 -0.96
C VAL A 33 8.88 4.33 -1.84
N THR A 34 9.23 4.57 -3.11
CA THR A 34 9.71 3.54 -4.05
C THR A 34 11.23 3.40 -4.04
N PHE A 35 11.96 4.08 -3.15
CA PHE A 35 13.43 4.09 -3.12
C PHE A 35 14.07 4.48 -4.46
N GLY A 36 13.46 5.41 -5.19
CA GLY A 36 13.93 5.91 -6.48
C GLY A 36 13.56 5.03 -7.66
N GLN A 37 12.83 3.93 -7.43
CA GLN A 37 12.39 3.05 -8.50
C GLN A 37 11.27 3.71 -9.31
N LYS A 38 11.48 3.76 -10.63
CA LYS A 38 10.55 4.29 -11.62
C LYS A 38 9.98 3.15 -12.49
N GLY A 39 8.94 3.45 -13.26
CA GLY A 39 8.28 2.49 -14.14
C GLY A 39 7.53 1.40 -13.37
N GLU A 40 7.40 0.22 -13.98
CA GLU A 40 6.61 -0.92 -13.47
C GLU A 40 6.98 -1.32 -12.03
N VAL A 41 8.28 -1.33 -11.72
CA VAL A 41 8.79 -1.68 -10.38
C VAL A 41 8.31 -0.69 -9.33
N GLY A 42 8.32 0.61 -9.64
CA GLY A 42 7.81 1.66 -8.76
C GLY A 42 6.31 1.52 -8.49
N ILE A 43 5.54 1.06 -9.49
CA ILE A 43 4.09 0.87 -9.40
C ILE A 43 3.72 -0.36 -8.55
N ILE A 44 4.56 -1.40 -8.56
CA ILE A 44 4.31 -2.63 -7.80
C ILE A 44 4.65 -2.47 -6.31
N ILE A 45 5.59 -1.61 -5.95
CA ILE A 45 6.03 -1.43 -4.55
C ILE A 45 4.88 -1.12 -3.56
N PRO A 46 3.96 -0.18 -3.85
CA PRO A 46 2.77 0.06 -3.02
C PRO A 46 1.91 -1.19 -2.80
N VAL A 47 1.80 -2.08 -3.80
CA VAL A 47 1.10 -3.37 -3.68
C VAL A 47 1.78 -4.24 -2.63
N ILE A 48 3.11 -4.36 -2.69
CA ILE A 48 3.90 -5.15 -1.73
C ILE A 48 3.67 -4.63 -0.31
N TYR A 49 3.70 -3.30 -0.10
CA TYR A 49 3.41 -2.72 1.21
C TYR A 49 2.00 -3.07 1.70
N THR A 50 0.98 -2.99 0.84
CA THR A 50 -0.39 -3.37 1.23
C THR A 50 -0.53 -4.86 1.55
N VAL A 51 0.20 -5.75 0.85
CA VAL A 51 0.23 -7.18 1.17
C VAL A 51 0.86 -7.41 2.54
N ILE A 52 1.99 -6.77 2.83
CA ILE A 52 2.66 -6.87 4.14
C ILE A 52 1.73 -6.34 5.25
N SER A 53 1.04 -5.22 5.02
CA SER A 53 0.03 -4.69 5.93
C SER A 53 -1.06 -5.72 6.23
N LEU A 54 -1.59 -6.37 5.20
CA LEU A 54 -2.63 -7.39 5.33
C LEU A 54 -2.14 -8.61 6.11
N LEU A 55 -0.91 -9.07 5.84
CA LEU A 55 -0.30 -10.17 6.60
C LEU A 55 -0.19 -9.84 8.09
N PHE A 56 0.29 -8.64 8.45
CA PHE A 56 0.32 -8.22 9.85
C PHE A 56 -1.07 -8.06 10.46
N ALA A 57 -2.05 -7.60 9.67
CA ALA A 57 -3.44 -7.51 10.10
C ALA A 57 -4.01 -8.90 10.45
N LEU A 58 -3.70 -9.94 9.67
CA LEU A 58 -4.13 -11.32 9.94
C LEU A 58 -3.55 -11.91 11.23
N PHE A 59 -2.37 -11.49 11.65
CA PHE A 59 -1.75 -11.91 12.92
C PHE A 59 -2.25 -11.14 14.15
N LEU A 60 -3.11 -10.12 13.97
CA LEU A 60 -3.75 -9.44 15.09
C LEU A 60 -4.77 -10.35 15.79
N LYS A 61 -4.88 -10.18 17.11
CA LYS A 61 -5.91 -10.86 17.90
C LYS A 61 -7.29 -10.48 17.39
N LYS A 62 -8.15 -11.48 17.20
CA LYS A 62 -9.54 -11.30 16.77
C LYS A 62 -10.23 -10.24 17.64
N GLY A 63 -10.72 -9.19 16.97
CA GLY A 63 -11.29 -8.01 17.61
C GLY A 63 -11.57 -6.94 16.55
N ILE A 64 -12.16 -5.81 16.98
CA ILE A 64 -12.55 -4.72 16.07
C ILE A 64 -11.35 -4.20 15.28
N ALA A 65 -10.22 -3.98 15.94
CA ALA A 65 -9.00 -3.49 15.29
C ALA A 65 -8.47 -4.45 14.21
N ASN A 66 -8.54 -5.77 14.44
CA ASN A 66 -8.16 -6.77 13.44
C ASN A 66 -9.06 -6.69 12.20
N TRP A 67 -10.38 -6.66 12.40
CA TRP A 67 -11.34 -6.54 11.29
C TRP A 67 -11.17 -5.24 10.50
N VAL A 68 -10.99 -4.11 11.20
CA VAL A 68 -10.75 -2.81 10.57
C VAL A 68 -9.48 -2.84 9.73
N MET A 69 -8.37 -3.36 10.26
CA MET A 69 -7.10 -3.41 9.51
C MET A 69 -7.18 -4.37 8.32
N ILE A 70 -7.89 -5.49 8.43
CA ILE A 70 -8.11 -6.42 7.31
C ILE A 70 -8.93 -5.73 6.22
N LEU A 71 -10.04 -5.07 6.56
CA LEU A 71 -10.89 -4.38 5.60
C LEU A 71 -10.13 -3.26 4.90
N LEU A 72 -9.42 -2.40 5.66
CA LEU A 72 -8.64 -1.31 5.09
C LEU A 72 -7.50 -1.82 4.20
N SER A 73 -6.74 -2.84 4.64
CA SER A 73 -5.64 -3.39 3.85
C SER A 73 -6.14 -4.09 2.59
N SER A 74 -7.28 -4.79 2.67
CA SER A 74 -7.90 -5.43 1.50
C SER A 74 -8.41 -4.39 0.51
N PHE A 75 -9.05 -3.34 0.99
CA PHE A 75 -9.49 -2.21 0.15
C PHE A 75 -8.30 -1.53 -0.53
N ALA A 76 -7.24 -1.22 0.23
CA ALA A 76 -6.01 -0.63 -0.29
C ALA A 76 -5.38 -1.52 -1.37
N LEU A 77 -5.34 -2.84 -1.14
CA LEU A 77 -4.79 -3.79 -2.10
C LEU A 77 -5.58 -3.79 -3.41
N ILE A 78 -6.92 -3.81 -3.35
CA ILE A 78 -7.77 -3.76 -4.55
C ILE A 78 -7.52 -2.46 -5.32
N VAL A 79 -7.47 -1.32 -4.63
CA VAL A 79 -7.20 -0.03 -5.27
C VAL A 79 -5.82 -0.03 -5.94
N ASN A 80 -4.78 -0.52 -5.26
CA ASN A 80 -3.43 -0.60 -5.81
C ASN A 80 -3.38 -1.51 -7.04
N LEU A 81 -4.06 -2.66 -7.00
CA LEU A 81 -4.14 -3.57 -8.15
C LEU A 81 -4.84 -2.92 -9.35
N LEU A 82 -5.91 -2.16 -9.12
CA LEU A 82 -6.57 -1.39 -10.18
C LEU A 82 -5.63 -0.33 -10.77
N PHE A 83 -4.88 0.38 -9.93
CA PHE A 83 -3.87 1.35 -10.41
C PHE A 83 -2.77 0.68 -11.22
N VAL A 84 -2.25 -0.45 -10.75
CA VAL A 84 -1.24 -1.23 -11.49
C VAL A 84 -1.79 -1.68 -12.84
N PHE A 85 -3.02 -2.18 -12.86
CA PHE A 85 -3.68 -2.59 -14.09
C PHE A 85 -3.84 -1.43 -15.08
N ILE A 86 -4.30 -0.27 -14.61
CA ILE A 86 -4.42 0.93 -15.45
C ILE A 86 -3.06 1.42 -15.92
N ALA A 87 -2.04 1.41 -15.07
CA ALA A 87 -0.72 1.89 -15.42
C ALA A 87 -0.01 0.98 -16.45
N ILE A 88 -0.18 -0.34 -16.36
CA ILE A 88 0.44 -1.30 -17.29
C ILE A 88 -0.35 -1.44 -18.59
N TYR A 89 -1.68 -1.50 -18.53
CA TYR A 89 -2.52 -1.81 -19.70
C TYR A 89 -3.27 -0.60 -20.27
N GLY A 90 -3.49 0.44 -19.46
CA GLY A 90 -4.23 1.64 -19.86
C GLY A 90 -3.37 2.71 -20.53
N PHE A 91 -2.07 2.73 -20.25
CA PHE A 91 -1.10 3.61 -20.90
C PHE A 91 -0.12 2.74 -21.69
N GLN A 92 -0.27 2.70 -23.02
CA GLN A 92 0.61 1.93 -23.92
C GLN A 92 2.04 2.51 -24.02
N GLU A 93 2.33 3.63 -23.36
CA GLU A 93 3.66 4.18 -23.17
C GLU A 93 3.78 4.66 -21.71
N PRO A 94 4.74 4.13 -20.92
CA PRO A 94 5.00 4.60 -19.56
C PRO A 94 5.69 5.98 -19.52
#